data_AF-A0A0J9W8V6-F1
#
_entry.id   AF-A0A0J9W8V6-F1
#
_cell.length_a   1.000
_cell.length_b   1.000
_cell.length_c   1.000
_cell.angle_alpha   90.00
_cell.angle_beta   90.00
_cell.angle_gamma   90.00
#
_symmetry.space_group_name_H-M   'P 1'
#
loop_
_entity.id
_entity.type
_entity.pdbx_description
1 polymer ?
#
loop_
_entity_poly.entity_id
_entity_poly.type
_entity_poly.pdbx_seq_one_letter_code
_entity_poly.pdbx_strand_id
1 'polypeptide(L)'
;MHHSTHFLMDEYGETLGELWGALASVKHYPRPIPRNDGTPEAKRARRGVVHTGYVHSAGIQVSSSNPEDRNHSSPGGSEGSTGYTETKPTQELPAEDNALHLINRVLRHLLYYTQPLNASPVLDLRQKCRMVSQISELKKQFVAVDDGGLILRVEGGVSTGPHIAIALLEAKRRLVVDDNKPRISDECLAQMTCEAILARAIPAEEQLGNERTIVLNATSHYVCFLEFNVTKAYMRRLMAGQLPSESLKVTATHWFDLSAVEGRRGVLNNIRGLLGMAMDRQPQQDVISDSEGVED
;
A
#
# COMPACT_ATOMS: atom_id res chain seq x y z
N MET A 1 -0.20 -2.09 29.20
CA MET A 1 -1.50 -2.78 29.14
C MET A 1 -1.91 -2.83 27.68
N HIS A 2 -2.29 -4.00 27.17
CA HIS A 2 -2.82 -4.12 25.82
C HIS A 2 -4.34 -3.97 25.91
N HIS A 3 -4.86 -2.88 25.37
CA HIS A 3 -6.30 -2.70 25.23
C HIS A 3 -6.78 -3.39 23.95
N SER A 4 -7.95 -4.02 23.99
CA SER A 4 -8.57 -4.57 22.78
C SER A 4 -8.98 -3.43 21.84
N THR A 5 -9.00 -3.67 20.54
CA THR A 5 -9.48 -2.67 19.56
C THR A 5 -10.90 -2.21 19.89
N HIS A 6 -11.77 -3.11 20.34
CA HIS A 6 -13.13 -2.77 20.77
C HIS A 6 -13.14 -1.76 21.93
N PHE A 7 -12.30 -1.95 22.94
CA PHE A 7 -12.16 -0.99 24.03
C PHE A 7 -11.67 0.37 23.51
N LEU A 8 -10.69 0.37 22.60
CA LEU A 8 -10.15 1.61 22.04
C LEU A 8 -11.17 2.37 21.19
N MET A 9 -12.05 1.66 20.48
CA MET A 9 -13.13 2.28 19.69
C MET A 9 -14.22 2.88 20.58
N ASP A 10 -14.56 2.20 21.69
CA ASP A 10 -15.51 2.71 22.68
C ASP A 10 -14.98 3.97 23.38
N GLU A 11 -13.71 3.95 23.81
CA GLU A 11 -13.08 5.05 24.55
C GLU A 11 -12.75 6.27 23.68
N TYR A 12 -12.25 6.05 22.44
CA TYR A 12 -11.70 7.13 21.61
C TYR A 12 -12.49 7.39 20.32
N GLY A 13 -13.57 6.65 20.09
CA GLY A 13 -14.32 6.66 18.83
C GLY A 13 -13.72 5.73 17.77
N GLU A 14 -14.53 5.40 16.77
CA GLU A 14 -14.23 4.37 15.75
C GLU A 14 -12.86 4.56 15.07
N THR A 15 -12.66 5.70 14.40
CA THR A 15 -11.47 5.92 13.57
C THR A 15 -10.18 6.05 14.37
N LEU A 16 -10.25 6.68 15.56
CA LEU A 16 -9.08 6.85 16.43
C LEU A 16 -8.75 5.56 17.19
N GLY A 17 -9.76 4.78 17.59
CA GLY A 17 -9.60 3.45 18.17
C GLY A 17 -8.96 2.47 17.20
N GLU A 18 -9.38 2.47 15.92
CA GLU A 18 -8.74 1.68 14.86
C GLU A 18 -7.26 2.07 14.66
N LEU A 19 -6.96 3.36 14.65
CA LEU A 19 -5.59 3.87 14.54
C LEU A 19 -4.71 3.35 15.69
N TRP A 20 -5.19 3.45 16.94
CA TRP A 20 -4.44 2.97 18.10
C TRP A 20 -4.24 1.45 18.08
N GLY A 21 -5.26 0.69 17.67
CA GLY A 21 -5.15 -0.75 17.47
C GLY A 21 -4.08 -1.10 16.43
N ALA A 22 -4.11 -0.43 15.27
CA ALA A 22 -3.12 -0.64 14.21
C ALA A 22 -1.68 -0.27 14.66
N LEU A 23 -1.53 0.83 15.41
CA LEU A 23 -0.23 1.26 15.92
C LEU A 23 0.35 0.25 16.91
N ALA A 24 -0.49 -0.31 17.80
CA ALA A 24 -0.08 -1.36 18.72
C ALA A 24 0.44 -2.58 17.94
N SER A 25 -0.29 -3.05 16.92
CA SER A 25 0.12 -4.19 16.08
C SER A 25 1.49 -3.99 15.42
N VAL A 26 1.76 -2.78 14.92
CA VAL A 26 3.06 -2.46 14.30
C VAL A 26 4.19 -2.40 15.33
N LYS A 27 3.91 -1.94 16.56
CA LYS A 27 4.89 -1.88 17.66
C LYS A 27 5.22 -3.23 18.27
N HIS A 28 4.27 -4.17 18.26
CA HIS A 28 4.45 -5.49 18.88
C HIS A 28 5.20 -6.49 18.01
N TYR A 29 5.68 -6.09 16.83
CA TYR A 29 6.41 -6.99 15.96
C TYR A 29 7.77 -7.39 16.58
N PRO A 30 8.00 -8.68 16.88
CA PRO A 30 9.28 -9.12 17.41
C PRO A 30 10.40 -8.88 16.38
N ARG A 31 11.58 -8.48 16.88
CA ARG A 31 12.80 -8.47 16.05
C ARG A 31 13.01 -9.88 15.51
N PRO A 32 13.18 -10.09 14.18
CA PRO A 32 13.57 -11.39 13.68
C PRO A 32 14.91 -11.79 14.30
N ILE A 33 15.00 -13.05 14.74
CA ILE A 33 16.27 -13.67 15.13
C ILE A 33 17.25 -13.50 13.95
N PRO A 34 18.51 -13.10 14.16
CA PRO A 34 19.48 -12.96 13.08
C PRO A 34 19.52 -14.22 12.23
N ARG A 35 19.29 -14.07 10.92
CA ARG A 35 19.59 -15.15 9.98
C ARG A 35 21.11 -15.32 9.97
N ASN A 36 21.56 -16.48 10.43
CA ASN A 36 22.94 -16.88 10.30
C ASN A 36 23.15 -17.23 8.83
N ASP A 37 23.60 -16.25 8.02
CA ASP A 37 24.01 -16.49 6.65
C ASP A 37 25.34 -17.25 6.67
N GLY A 38 25.25 -18.58 6.71
CA GLY A 38 26.38 -19.49 6.70
C GLY A 38 25.96 -20.89 6.26
N THR A 39 26.21 -21.20 4.98
CA THR A 39 26.23 -22.52 4.31
C THR A 39 24.91 -23.34 4.19
N PRO A 40 24.63 -23.96 3.01
CA PRO A 40 23.41 -24.72 2.78
C PRO A 40 23.58 -26.17 3.25
N GLU A 41 23.00 -26.52 4.40
CA GLU A 41 22.95 -27.93 4.84
C GLU A 41 21.56 -28.56 4.73
N ALA A 42 21.50 -29.54 3.82
CA ALA A 42 20.75 -30.79 3.80
C ALA A 42 19.25 -30.82 4.20
N LYS A 43 18.42 -31.22 3.22
CA LYS A 43 17.07 -31.78 3.38
C LYS A 43 16.98 -32.70 4.61
N ARG A 44 16.10 -32.39 5.56
CA ARG A 44 15.76 -33.32 6.66
C ARG A 44 15.17 -34.62 6.08
N ALA A 45 15.87 -35.73 6.30
CA ALA A 45 15.35 -37.06 6.10
C ALA A 45 14.22 -37.34 7.11
N ARG A 46 13.08 -37.81 6.61
CA ARG A 46 11.90 -38.16 7.42
C ARG A 46 12.16 -39.52 8.10
N ARG A 47 12.34 -39.56 9.42
CA ARG A 47 12.31 -40.82 10.18
C ARG A 47 10.87 -41.25 10.39
N GLY A 48 10.48 -42.40 9.82
CA GLY A 48 9.22 -43.05 10.15
C GLY A 48 9.31 -43.69 11.54
N VAL A 49 8.39 -43.32 12.43
CA VAL A 49 8.22 -44.01 13.72
C VAL A 49 7.19 -45.11 13.49
N VAL A 50 7.62 -46.37 13.61
CA VAL A 50 6.73 -47.53 13.62
C VAL A 50 6.22 -47.70 15.04
N HIS A 51 4.93 -47.47 15.28
CA HIS A 51 4.29 -47.87 16.54
C HIS A 51 3.76 -49.30 16.41
N THR A 52 4.41 -50.24 17.09
CA THR A 52 3.98 -51.63 17.24
C THR A 52 2.76 -51.71 18.14
N GLY A 53 1.66 -52.30 17.65
CA GLY A 53 0.46 -52.58 18.45
C GLY A 53 -0.89 -52.23 17.81
N TYR A 54 -0.92 -51.70 16.58
CA TYR A 54 -2.18 -51.40 15.89
C TYR A 54 -2.74 -52.66 15.19
N VAL A 55 -3.94 -53.09 15.57
CA VAL A 55 -4.66 -54.21 14.95
C VAL A 55 -5.50 -53.69 13.79
N HIS A 56 -5.25 -54.20 12.59
CA HIS A 56 -5.86 -53.75 11.33
C HIS A 56 -7.25 -54.39 11.16
N SER A 57 -8.32 -53.60 11.09
CA SER A 57 -9.72 -54.07 10.98
C SER A 57 -10.16 -54.44 9.55
N ALA A 58 -9.23 -54.82 8.67
CA ALA A 58 -9.52 -55.15 7.27
C ALA A 58 -10.18 -56.54 7.05
N GLY A 59 -10.74 -57.16 8.10
CA GLY A 59 -11.23 -58.54 8.08
C GLY A 59 -12.74 -58.74 8.21
N ILE A 60 -13.56 -57.69 8.25
CA ILE A 60 -15.02 -57.84 8.35
C ILE A 60 -15.66 -57.65 6.97
N GLN A 61 -15.93 -58.76 6.28
CA GLN A 61 -16.72 -58.80 5.03
C GLN A 61 -18.19 -59.11 5.34
N VAL A 62 -19.11 -58.26 4.87
CA VAL A 62 -20.54 -58.57 4.69
C VAL A 62 -20.82 -58.51 3.20
N SER A 63 -21.40 -59.58 2.66
CA SER A 63 -21.46 -59.91 1.23
C SER A 63 -22.89 -59.79 0.68
N SER A 64 -23.06 -59.25 -0.53
CA SER A 64 -24.07 -59.75 -1.49
C SER A 64 -23.85 -59.26 -2.94
N SER A 65 -23.88 -60.23 -3.87
CA SER A 65 -24.12 -60.21 -5.34
C SER A 65 -22.96 -59.92 -6.35
N ASN A 66 -22.81 -60.86 -7.30
CA ASN A 66 -21.92 -61.00 -8.49
C ASN A 66 -22.80 -61.13 -9.78
N PRO A 67 -22.30 -61.30 -11.04
CA PRO A 67 -21.01 -60.98 -11.72
C PRO A 67 -21.24 -60.17 -13.05
N GLU A 68 -20.24 -59.61 -13.75
CA GLU A 68 -19.56 -60.22 -14.92
C GLU A 68 -18.33 -59.38 -15.36
N ASP A 69 -17.17 -60.06 -15.42
CA ASP A 69 -16.12 -60.02 -16.44
C ASP A 69 -15.48 -58.68 -16.91
N ARG A 70 -14.28 -58.35 -16.39
CA ARG A 70 -12.98 -58.58 -17.05
C ARG A 70 -11.84 -57.77 -16.41
N ASN A 71 -10.73 -58.48 -16.16
CA ASN A 71 -9.35 -58.06 -15.91
C ASN A 71 -9.07 -56.55 -15.77
N HIS A 72 -8.49 -56.12 -14.64
CA HIS A 72 -7.13 -55.56 -14.55
C HIS A 72 -6.80 -55.16 -13.10
N SER A 73 -5.54 -55.39 -12.74
CA SER A 73 -4.94 -55.31 -11.40
C SER A 73 -5.09 -53.94 -10.70
N SER A 74 -5.40 -53.94 -9.40
CA SER A 74 -5.22 -52.79 -8.47
C SER A 74 -3.88 -52.91 -7.72
N PRO A 75 -3.33 -51.83 -7.12
CA PRO A 75 -3.82 -51.27 -5.83
C PRO A 75 -3.94 -49.73 -5.87
N GLY A 76 -5.06 -49.12 -5.44
CA GLY A 76 -5.43 -48.85 -4.04
C GLY A 76 -5.03 -47.39 -3.69
N GLY A 77 -5.82 -46.52 -3.04
CA GLY A 77 -7.14 -46.58 -2.43
C GLY A 77 -7.56 -45.14 -2.04
N SER A 78 -8.86 -45.00 -1.81
CA SER A 78 -9.64 -43.75 -1.71
C SER A 78 -9.27 -42.79 -0.57
N GLU A 79 -9.52 -41.50 -0.87
CA GLU A 79 -10.28 -40.52 -0.07
C GLU A 79 -10.03 -40.45 1.45
N GLY A 80 -9.25 -39.44 1.84
CA GLY A 80 -9.19 -38.93 3.20
C GLY A 80 -10.44 -38.12 3.55
N SER A 81 -11.18 -38.63 4.51
CA SER A 81 -12.25 -37.97 5.27
C SER A 81 -11.83 -36.59 5.79
N THR A 82 -12.67 -35.59 5.53
CA THR A 82 -12.57 -34.19 5.97
C THR A 82 -12.73 -34.07 7.49
N GLY A 83 -11.63 -34.20 8.22
CA GLY A 83 -11.54 -33.74 9.60
C GLY A 83 -11.40 -32.22 9.64
N TYR A 84 -12.47 -31.51 10.00
CA TYR A 84 -12.40 -30.10 10.36
C TYR A 84 -11.53 -29.96 11.61
N THR A 85 -10.28 -29.54 11.40
CA THR A 85 -9.50 -28.87 12.43
C THR A 85 -9.59 -27.38 12.11
N GLU A 86 -10.20 -26.61 13.01
CA GLU A 86 -10.18 -25.16 12.93
C GLU A 86 -8.73 -24.69 13.14
N THR A 87 -7.97 -24.62 12.06
CA THR A 87 -6.74 -23.83 12.01
C THR A 87 -7.17 -22.39 12.25
N LYS A 88 -6.90 -21.87 13.46
CA LYS A 88 -6.98 -20.46 13.80
C LYS A 88 -6.52 -19.60 12.60
N PRO A 89 -7.37 -18.72 12.05
CA PRO A 89 -6.88 -17.73 11.12
C PRO A 89 -6.26 -16.61 11.94
N THR A 90 -5.05 -16.83 12.44
CA THR A 90 -4.12 -15.71 12.66
C THR A 90 -3.16 -15.71 11.49
N GLN A 91 -3.73 -15.56 10.29
CA GLN A 91 -2.95 -15.15 9.15
C GLN A 91 -2.67 -13.67 9.38
N GLU A 92 -1.66 -13.40 10.22
CA GLU A 92 -1.05 -12.09 10.33
C GLU A 92 -0.82 -11.61 8.91
N LEU A 93 -1.46 -10.50 8.54
CA LEU A 93 -1.30 -9.90 7.23
C LEU A 93 0.21 -9.81 6.94
N PRO A 94 0.69 -10.20 5.73
CA PRO A 94 2.08 -10.05 5.35
C PRO A 94 2.58 -8.68 5.80
N ALA A 95 3.57 -8.60 6.70
CA ALA A 95 3.76 -7.42 7.54
C ALA A 95 4.08 -6.06 6.85
N GLU A 96 4.22 -6.01 5.52
CA GLU A 96 4.09 -4.77 4.72
C GLU A 96 2.67 -4.19 4.84
N ASP A 97 1.67 -5.06 4.84
CA ASP A 97 0.27 -4.76 5.06
C ASP A 97 0.03 -4.11 6.42
N ASN A 98 0.86 -4.32 7.45
CA ASN A 98 0.66 -3.68 8.76
C ASN A 98 1.06 -2.20 8.75
N ALA A 99 2.17 -1.84 8.10
CA ALA A 99 2.57 -0.44 7.92
C ALA A 99 1.56 0.27 7.01
N LEU A 100 1.15 -0.39 5.91
CA LEU A 100 0.11 0.07 5.00
C LEU A 100 -1.25 0.21 5.71
N HIS A 101 -1.61 -0.74 6.58
CA HIS A 101 -2.84 -0.69 7.36
C HIS A 101 -2.82 0.49 8.33
N LEU A 102 -1.73 0.64 9.09
CA LEU A 102 -1.56 1.77 10.01
C LEU A 102 -1.68 3.11 9.29
N ILE A 103 -0.92 3.33 8.22
CA ILE A 103 -0.96 4.62 7.52
C ILE A 103 -2.34 4.88 6.89
N ASN A 104 -3.03 3.87 6.37
CA ASN A 104 -4.39 4.04 5.88
C ASN A 104 -5.37 4.44 7.00
N ARG A 105 -5.26 3.87 8.21
CA ARG A 105 -6.07 4.31 9.37
C ARG A 105 -5.76 5.74 9.79
N VAL A 106 -4.47 6.10 9.81
CA VAL A 106 -4.03 7.47 10.09
C VAL A 106 -4.61 8.44 9.07
N LEU A 107 -4.42 8.18 7.78
CA LEU A 107 -4.90 9.05 6.71
C LEU A 107 -6.43 9.15 6.74
N ARG A 108 -7.17 8.05 6.89
CA ARG A 108 -8.65 8.10 7.05
C ARG A 108 -9.04 9.02 8.19
N HIS A 109 -8.52 8.79 9.39
CA HIS A 109 -8.83 9.61 10.56
C HIS A 109 -8.54 11.09 10.30
N LEU A 110 -7.38 11.41 9.73
CA LEU A 110 -7.03 12.79 9.42
C LEU A 110 -7.99 13.40 8.38
N LEU A 111 -8.30 12.69 7.29
CA LEU A 111 -9.21 13.18 6.25
C LEU A 111 -10.63 13.42 6.77
N TYR A 112 -11.13 12.56 7.67
CA TYR A 112 -12.45 12.72 8.30
C TYR A 112 -12.56 14.00 9.15
N TYR A 113 -11.48 14.41 9.83
CA TYR A 113 -11.51 15.53 10.77
C TYR A 113 -10.82 16.81 10.27
N THR A 114 -10.25 16.80 9.06
CA THR A 114 -9.61 17.98 8.46
C THR A 114 -10.40 18.58 7.31
N GLN A 115 -11.51 17.97 6.91
CA GLN A 115 -12.34 18.40 5.79
C GLN A 115 -13.82 18.54 6.22
N PRO A 116 -14.57 19.49 5.63
CA PRO A 116 -16.02 19.57 5.84
C PRO A 116 -16.75 18.29 5.38
N LEU A 117 -17.86 17.93 6.05
CA LEU A 117 -18.62 16.70 5.74
C LEU A 117 -19.11 16.62 4.28
N ASN A 118 -19.46 17.76 3.69
CA ASN A 118 -19.95 17.87 2.31
C ASN A 118 -18.96 18.66 1.44
N ALA A 119 -17.66 18.50 1.70
CA ALA A 119 -16.63 19.16 0.91
C ALA A 119 -16.70 18.71 -0.55
N SER A 120 -16.70 19.67 -1.47
CA SER A 120 -16.39 19.45 -2.88
C SER A 120 -15.54 20.63 -3.35
N PRO A 121 -14.29 20.39 -3.81
CA PRO A 121 -13.65 19.09 -3.91
C PRO A 121 -13.23 18.52 -2.54
N VAL A 122 -12.94 17.21 -2.48
CA VAL A 122 -12.53 16.48 -1.28
C VAL A 122 -11.32 15.61 -1.56
N LEU A 123 -10.39 15.57 -0.62
CA LEU A 123 -9.24 14.68 -0.64
C LEU A 123 -9.67 13.31 -0.10
N ASP A 124 -9.44 12.26 -0.90
CA ASP A 124 -9.84 10.89 -0.60
C ASP A 124 -8.65 9.93 -0.76
N LEU A 125 -8.79 8.73 -0.22
CA LEU A 125 -7.81 7.68 -0.36
C LEU A 125 -7.91 7.01 -1.72
N ARG A 126 -6.75 6.85 -2.37
CA ARG A 126 -6.60 5.99 -3.53
C ARG A 126 -6.05 4.63 -3.14
N GLN A 127 -6.58 3.58 -3.77
CA GLN A 127 -6.12 2.22 -3.58
C GLN A 127 -4.81 1.95 -4.33
N LYS A 128 -4.11 0.90 -3.91
CA LYS A 128 -2.92 0.37 -4.55
C LYS A 128 -3.11 0.21 -6.06
N CYS A 129 -2.14 0.66 -6.83
CA CYS A 129 -2.18 0.63 -8.29
C CYS A 129 -0.81 0.26 -8.87
N ARG A 130 -0.80 -0.56 -9.91
CA ARG A 130 0.39 -0.80 -10.72
C ARG A 130 0.45 0.23 -11.84
N MET A 131 1.49 1.05 -11.83
CA MET A 131 1.73 2.08 -12.83
C MET A 131 2.66 1.54 -13.91
N VAL A 132 2.32 1.78 -15.17
CA VAL A 132 3.09 1.30 -16.31
C VAL A 132 3.11 2.37 -17.39
N SER A 133 4.30 2.70 -17.88
CA SER A 133 4.45 3.55 -19.08
C SER A 133 5.53 2.99 -20.00
N GLN A 134 5.27 3.07 -21.30
CA GLN A 134 6.25 2.71 -22.33
C GLN A 134 6.94 3.98 -22.79
N ILE A 135 8.27 3.98 -22.74
CA ILE A 135 9.09 5.03 -23.34
C ILE A 135 9.70 4.45 -24.60
N SER A 136 9.03 4.70 -25.72
CA SER A 136 9.32 4.09 -27.03
C SER A 136 10.77 4.26 -27.45
N GLU A 137 11.31 5.45 -27.22
CA GLU A 137 12.65 5.89 -27.59
C GLU A 137 13.72 5.16 -26.77
N LEU A 138 13.43 4.82 -25.52
CA LEU A 138 14.31 4.00 -24.68
C LEU A 138 14.13 2.49 -24.93
N LYS A 139 13.08 2.09 -25.67
CA LYS A 139 12.65 0.69 -25.82
C LYS A 139 12.53 -0.02 -24.46
N LYS A 140 12.07 0.72 -23.45
CA LYS A 140 11.97 0.25 -22.07
C LYS A 140 10.59 0.55 -21.51
N GLN A 141 10.11 -0.39 -20.71
CA GLN A 141 8.92 -0.23 -19.89
C GLN A 141 9.34 0.25 -18.51
N PHE A 142 8.74 1.33 -18.05
CA PHE A 142 8.81 1.76 -16.67
C PHE A 142 7.63 1.17 -15.93
N VAL A 143 7.91 0.51 -14.80
CA VAL A 143 6.91 -0.12 -13.95
C VAL A 143 7.17 0.33 -12.53
N ALA A 144 6.11 0.75 -11.86
CA ALA A 144 6.09 0.94 -10.43
C ALA A 144 4.80 0.39 -9.83
N VAL A 145 4.82 0.16 -8.53
CA VAL A 145 3.68 -0.32 -7.74
C VAL A 145 3.55 0.66 -6.61
N ASP A 146 2.51 1.47 -6.70
CA ASP A 146 2.18 2.46 -5.70
C ASP A 146 1.13 1.85 -4.76
N ASP A 147 1.41 1.84 -3.47
CA ASP A 147 0.56 1.22 -2.45
C ASP A 147 -0.70 2.03 -2.14
N GLY A 148 -0.88 3.21 -2.77
CA GLY A 148 -2.13 3.97 -2.75
C GLY A 148 -1.89 5.47 -2.71
N GLY A 149 -2.47 6.15 -1.71
CA GLY A 149 -2.18 7.56 -1.45
C GLY A 149 -3.43 8.43 -1.51
N LEU A 150 -3.27 9.67 -1.98
CA LEU A 150 -4.28 10.71 -1.87
C LEU A 150 -4.69 11.23 -3.25
N ILE A 151 -5.99 11.33 -3.48
CA ILE A 151 -6.58 11.89 -4.70
C ILE A 151 -7.56 13.01 -4.37
N LEU A 152 -7.64 14.02 -5.23
CA LEU A 152 -8.68 15.03 -5.16
C LEU A 152 -9.88 14.54 -5.98
N ARG A 153 -11.05 14.46 -5.34
CA ARG A 153 -12.34 14.14 -5.96
C ARG A 153 -13.17 15.41 -6.04
N VAL A 154 -13.78 15.68 -7.19
CA VAL A 154 -14.66 16.82 -7.42
C VAL A 154 -16.05 16.28 -7.73
N GLU A 155 -17.09 16.71 -7.01
CA GLU A 155 -18.48 16.38 -7.36
C GLU A 155 -19.00 17.32 -8.45
N GLY A 156 -19.45 16.77 -9.58
CA GLY A 156 -20.18 17.52 -10.62
C GLY A 156 -19.93 17.03 -12.06
N GLY A 157 -20.92 16.36 -12.67
CA GLY A 157 -20.99 16.01 -14.09
C GLY A 157 -20.93 14.49 -14.37
N VAL A 158 -21.85 13.98 -15.20
CA VAL A 158 -22.05 12.56 -15.54
C VAL A 158 -20.71 11.84 -15.84
N SER A 159 -20.40 10.82 -15.03
CA SER A 159 -19.17 10.00 -15.04
C SER A 159 -17.87 10.70 -14.63
N THR A 160 -17.31 10.23 -13.49
CA THR A 160 -15.87 10.12 -13.25
C THR A 160 -15.03 11.32 -13.71
N GLY A 161 -15.16 12.47 -13.05
CA GLY A 161 -14.17 13.55 -13.20
C GLY A 161 -12.75 13.03 -12.92
N PRO A 162 -11.70 13.65 -13.49
CA PRO A 162 -10.33 13.15 -13.35
C PRO A 162 -9.94 13.07 -11.86
N HIS A 163 -9.55 11.88 -11.41
CA HIS A 163 -9.01 11.69 -10.07
C HIS A 163 -7.59 12.23 -10.05
N ILE A 164 -7.43 13.46 -9.57
CA ILE A 164 -6.13 14.13 -9.55
C ILE A 164 -5.29 13.51 -8.43
N ALA A 165 -4.17 12.90 -8.77
CA ALA A 165 -3.21 12.42 -7.77
C ALA A 165 -2.57 13.60 -7.03
N ILE A 166 -2.74 13.64 -5.71
CA ILE A 166 -2.14 14.66 -4.83
C ILE A 166 -0.88 14.13 -4.17
N ALA A 167 -0.91 12.86 -3.75
CA ALA A 167 0.27 12.18 -3.24
C ALA A 167 0.19 10.66 -3.46
N LEU A 168 1.35 10.04 -3.64
CA LEU A 168 1.52 8.59 -3.73
C LEU A 168 1.85 8.01 -2.35
N LEU A 169 1.69 6.71 -2.17
CA LEU A 169 2.02 6.04 -0.91
C LEU A 169 2.92 4.84 -1.18
N GLU A 170 4.07 4.84 -0.52
CA GLU A 170 5.01 3.73 -0.51
C GLU A 170 5.10 3.19 0.92
N ALA A 171 4.64 1.96 1.15
CA ALA A 171 4.66 1.35 2.46
C ALA A 171 5.77 0.30 2.56
N LYS A 172 6.57 0.38 3.62
CA LYS A 172 7.62 -0.61 3.90
C LYS A 172 7.50 -1.17 5.31
N ARG A 173 7.84 -2.44 5.44
CA ARG A 173 7.77 -3.12 6.73
C ARG A 173 8.84 -2.64 7.72
N ARG A 174 10.08 -2.46 7.26
CA ARG A 174 11.25 -2.26 8.13
C ARG A 174 11.93 -0.94 7.85
N LEU A 175 12.12 -0.20 8.93
CA LEU A 175 12.98 0.97 8.91
C LEU A 175 14.42 0.49 8.86
N VAL A 176 15.12 0.82 7.79
CA VAL A 176 16.58 0.66 7.74
C VAL A 176 17.14 1.76 8.62
N VAL A 177 18.00 1.39 9.57
CA VAL A 177 18.65 2.34 10.47
C VAL A 177 20.14 2.22 10.26
N ASP A 178 20.78 3.34 9.98
CA ASP A 178 22.21 3.47 9.74
C ASP A 178 22.73 4.59 10.64
N ASP A 179 23.76 4.33 11.45
CA ASP A 179 24.26 5.26 12.46
C ASP A 179 23.17 5.90 13.36
N ASN A 180 22.23 5.08 13.84
CA ASN A 180 21.03 5.51 14.61
C ASN A 180 20.11 6.49 13.87
N LYS A 181 20.25 6.64 12.55
CA LYS A 181 19.39 7.47 11.72
C LYS A 181 18.54 6.60 10.80
N PRO A 182 17.23 6.84 10.72
CA PRO A 182 16.38 6.18 9.74
C PRO A 182 16.84 6.55 8.32
N ARG A 183 17.02 5.52 7.49
CA ARG A 183 17.48 5.60 6.11
C ARG A 183 16.45 4.98 5.17
N ILE A 184 16.32 5.58 3.99
CA ILE A 184 15.62 5.01 2.85
C ILE A 184 16.63 4.16 2.07
N SER A 185 16.33 2.88 1.82
CA SER A 185 17.19 2.03 1.00
C SER A 185 17.20 2.48 -0.46
N ASP A 186 18.29 2.19 -1.18
CA ASP A 186 18.43 2.56 -2.59
C ASP A 186 17.31 1.94 -3.45
N GLU A 187 16.90 0.71 -3.13
CA GLU A 187 15.76 0.03 -3.77
C GLU A 187 14.43 0.77 -3.54
N CYS A 188 14.16 1.18 -2.30
CA CYS A 188 12.94 1.93 -1.96
C CYS A 188 12.95 3.32 -2.61
N LEU A 189 14.10 3.99 -2.62
CA LEU A 189 14.23 5.28 -3.30
C LEU A 189 14.06 5.14 -4.82
N ALA A 190 14.59 4.07 -5.43
CA ALA A 190 14.42 3.79 -6.85
C ALA A 190 12.94 3.52 -7.20
N GLN A 191 12.23 2.75 -6.38
CA GLN A 191 10.79 2.52 -6.52
C GLN A 191 10.00 3.84 -6.49
N MET A 192 10.16 4.65 -5.43
CA MET A 192 9.48 5.95 -5.32
C MET A 192 9.87 6.92 -6.45
N THR A 193 11.11 6.84 -6.95
CA THR A 193 11.55 7.62 -8.11
C THR A 193 10.79 7.21 -9.37
N CYS A 194 10.63 5.91 -9.61
CA CYS A 194 9.84 5.39 -10.72
C CYS A 194 8.36 5.79 -10.60
N GLU A 195 7.79 5.71 -9.40
CA GLU A 195 6.42 6.18 -9.11
C GLU A 195 6.26 7.66 -9.45
N ALA A 196 7.19 8.51 -9.00
CA ALA A 196 7.14 9.94 -9.26
C ALA A 196 7.23 10.27 -10.76
N ILE A 197 8.10 9.57 -11.50
CA ILE A 197 8.22 9.72 -12.96
C ILE A 197 6.93 9.28 -13.65
N LEU A 198 6.36 8.14 -13.25
CA LEU A 198 5.15 7.60 -13.86
C LEU A 198 3.92 8.45 -13.54
N ALA A 199 3.82 9.02 -12.34
CA ALA A 199 2.78 9.97 -11.96
C ALA A 199 2.82 11.27 -12.78
N ARG A 200 3.96 11.57 -13.43
CA ARG A 200 4.12 12.71 -14.33
C ARG A 200 3.94 12.35 -15.80
N ALA A 201 3.83 11.06 -16.11
CA ALA A 201 3.60 10.54 -17.46
C ALA A 201 2.11 10.35 -17.79
N ILE A 202 1.20 10.43 -16.80
CA ILE A 202 -0.25 10.34 -17.02
C ILE A 202 -0.81 11.61 -17.70
N PRO A 203 -2.07 11.66 -18.18
CA PRO A 203 -2.64 12.87 -18.78
C PRO A 203 -2.62 14.09 -17.83
N ALA A 204 -2.47 15.30 -18.37
CA ALA A 204 -2.28 16.52 -17.58
C ALA A 204 -3.52 16.88 -16.72
N GLU A 205 -4.70 16.43 -17.15
CA GLU A 205 -5.98 16.59 -16.48
C GLU A 205 -6.03 15.80 -15.15
N GLU A 206 -5.27 14.70 -15.07
CA GLU A 206 -5.18 13.82 -13.89
C GLU A 206 -3.98 14.16 -12.98
N GLN A 207 -3.15 15.13 -13.37
CA GLN A 207 -2.00 15.59 -12.59
C GLN A 207 -2.29 16.88 -11.86
N LEU A 208 -1.57 17.10 -10.76
CA LEU A 208 -1.42 18.43 -10.20
C LEU A 208 -0.61 19.30 -11.19
N GLY A 209 -1.05 20.53 -11.43
CA GLY A 209 -0.44 21.44 -12.44
C GLY A 209 0.98 21.92 -12.12
N ASN A 210 1.64 21.37 -11.11
CA ASN A 210 3.00 21.71 -10.72
C ASN A 210 4.00 20.65 -11.20
N GLU A 211 5.29 20.93 -11.01
CA GLU A 211 6.38 20.00 -11.39
C GLU A 211 6.75 19.04 -10.25
N ARG A 212 5.91 18.96 -9.21
CA ARG A 212 6.21 18.24 -7.97
C ARG A 212 5.36 16.99 -7.88
N THR A 213 5.98 15.92 -7.42
CA THR A 213 5.27 14.71 -7.00
C THR A 213 5.60 14.40 -5.56
N ILE A 214 4.58 14.31 -4.73
CA ILE A 214 4.73 13.97 -3.32
C ILE A 214 4.55 12.47 -3.14
N VAL A 215 5.49 11.83 -2.45
CA VAL A 215 5.39 10.43 -2.04
C VAL A 215 5.45 10.36 -0.51
N LEU A 216 4.44 9.76 0.10
CA LEU A 216 4.43 9.41 1.51
C LEU A 216 5.15 8.08 1.66
N ASN A 217 6.27 8.07 2.37
CA ASN A 217 6.94 6.85 2.77
C ASN A 217 6.51 6.47 4.19
N ALA A 218 5.70 5.41 4.30
CA ALA A 218 5.27 4.86 5.58
C ALA A 218 6.06 3.59 5.88
N THR A 219 6.99 3.68 6.84
CA THR A 219 7.86 2.56 7.20
C THR A 219 7.67 2.18 8.67
N SER A 220 7.13 0.98 8.92
CA SER A 220 6.68 0.57 10.26
C SER A 220 5.69 1.60 10.83
N HIS A 221 6.06 2.33 11.88
CA HIS A 221 5.27 3.40 12.50
C HIS A 221 5.90 4.79 12.30
N TYR A 222 6.85 4.90 11.37
CA TYR A 222 7.46 6.15 10.97
C TYR A 222 6.91 6.58 9.61
N VAL A 223 6.77 7.89 9.42
CA VAL A 223 6.31 8.48 8.16
C VAL A 223 7.28 9.56 7.73
N CYS A 224 7.60 9.61 6.44
CA CYS A 224 8.37 10.67 5.82
C CYS A 224 7.66 11.11 4.53
N PHE A 225 7.78 12.39 4.18
CA PHE A 225 7.24 12.96 2.95
C PHE A 225 8.40 13.32 2.04
N LEU A 226 8.38 12.82 0.81
CA LEU A 226 9.35 13.11 -0.23
C LEU A 226 8.70 13.97 -1.31
N GLU A 227 9.33 15.09 -1.65
CA GLU A 227 8.98 15.91 -2.81
C GLU A 227 9.99 15.67 -3.92
N PHE A 228 9.54 15.05 -5.00
CA PHE A 228 10.29 14.85 -6.24
C PHE A 228 9.98 15.99 -7.20
N ASN A 229 11.00 16.72 -7.64
CA ASN A 229 10.85 17.76 -8.65
C ASN A 229 11.11 17.19 -10.05
N VAL A 230 10.05 16.71 -10.70
CA VAL A 230 10.08 16.09 -12.02
C VAL A 230 9.60 17.12 -13.06
N THR A 231 10.56 17.91 -13.53
CA THR A 231 10.30 19.05 -14.43
C THR A 231 9.76 18.59 -15.79
N LYS A 232 9.04 19.47 -16.49
CA LYS A 232 8.62 19.19 -17.88
C LYS A 232 9.83 18.97 -18.80
N ALA A 233 10.95 19.64 -18.53
CA ALA A 233 12.19 19.45 -19.27
C ALA A 233 12.80 18.06 -19.05
N TYR A 234 12.81 17.59 -17.80
CA TYR A 234 13.23 16.22 -17.45
C TYR A 234 12.39 15.19 -18.19
N MET A 235 11.05 15.30 -18.12
CA MET A 235 10.15 14.37 -18.79
C MET A 235 10.32 14.40 -20.31
N ARG A 236 10.44 15.57 -20.95
CA ARG A 236 10.67 15.66 -22.41
C ARG A 236 11.94 14.95 -22.85
N ARG A 237 13.05 15.12 -22.12
CA ARG A 237 14.32 14.44 -22.45
C ARG A 237 14.22 12.93 -22.24
N LEU A 238 13.65 12.52 -21.11
CA LEU A 238 13.45 11.10 -20.80
C LEU A 238 12.59 10.43 -21.87
N MET A 239 11.47 11.06 -22.25
CA MET A 239 10.58 10.57 -23.30
C MET A 239 11.27 10.56 -24.67
N ALA A 240 12.15 11.51 -24.98
CA ALA A 240 12.97 11.50 -26.19
C ALA A 240 14.13 10.47 -26.18
N GLY A 241 14.23 9.63 -25.15
CA GLY A 241 15.31 8.65 -24.99
C GLY A 241 16.68 9.26 -24.69
N GLN A 242 16.70 10.52 -24.28
CA GLN A 242 17.92 11.25 -23.96
C GLN A 242 18.21 11.18 -22.46
N LEU A 243 19.51 11.16 -22.11
CA LEU A 243 19.90 11.30 -20.71
C LEU A 243 19.46 12.69 -20.21
N PRO A 244 18.74 12.79 -19.07
CA PRO A 244 18.45 14.08 -18.47
C PRO A 244 19.73 14.85 -18.16
N SER A 245 19.75 16.16 -18.43
CA SER A 245 20.92 17.02 -18.19
C SER A 245 21.12 17.39 -16.72
N GLU A 246 20.08 17.21 -15.90
CA GLU A 246 20.07 17.51 -14.48
C GLU A 246 19.67 16.27 -13.69
N SER A 247 20.26 16.13 -12.50
CA SER A 247 19.84 15.12 -11.53
C SER A 247 18.43 15.45 -11.02
N LEU A 248 17.63 14.42 -10.80
CA LEU A 248 16.32 14.58 -10.19
C LEU A 248 16.49 15.09 -8.75
N LYS A 249 15.93 16.27 -8.47
CA LYS A 249 15.98 16.85 -7.12
C LYS A 249 14.89 16.21 -6.26
N VAL A 250 15.31 15.69 -5.11
CA VAL A 250 14.42 15.10 -4.11
C VAL A 250 14.67 15.80 -2.79
N THR A 251 13.61 16.32 -2.17
CA THR A 251 13.67 16.81 -0.79
C THR A 251 12.81 15.92 0.09
N ALA A 252 13.23 15.74 1.34
CA ALA A 252 12.52 14.89 2.28
C ALA A 252 12.35 15.62 3.60
N THR A 253 11.21 15.42 4.24
CA THR A 253 11.03 15.80 5.64
C THR A 253 11.86 14.88 6.55
N HIS A 254 11.96 15.24 7.83
CA HIS A 254 12.46 14.27 8.82
C HIS A 254 11.41 13.18 9.04
N TRP A 255 11.83 12.04 9.57
CA TRP A 255 10.91 10.96 9.92
C TRP A 255 10.07 11.30 11.13
N PHE A 256 8.75 11.21 10.97
CA PHE A 256 7.75 11.42 12.01
C PHE A 256 7.41 10.09 12.68
N ASP A 257 7.66 9.97 13.99
CA ASP A 257 7.24 8.82 14.79
C ASP A 257 5.75 8.96 15.17
N LEU A 258 4.87 8.13 14.60
CA LEU A 258 3.44 8.15 14.89
C LEU A 258 3.11 7.81 16.35
N SER A 259 4.05 7.23 17.08
CA SER A 259 3.88 6.99 18.50
C SER A 259 4.17 8.18 19.38
N ALA A 260 4.95 9.14 18.90
CA ALA A 260 5.17 10.41 19.55
C ALA A 260 4.07 11.43 19.17
N VAL A 261 3.66 12.25 20.13
CA VAL A 261 2.71 13.36 19.87
C VAL A 261 3.26 14.30 18.79
N GLU A 262 4.54 14.60 18.86
CA GLU A 262 5.25 15.46 17.90
C GLU A 262 5.20 14.90 16.48
N GLY A 263 5.45 13.59 16.32
CA GLY A 263 5.38 12.94 15.01
C GLY A 263 3.96 12.96 14.44
N ARG A 264 2.94 12.64 15.26
CA ARG A 264 1.53 12.76 14.83
C ARG A 264 1.16 14.17 14.40
N ARG A 265 1.61 15.18 15.15
CA ARG A 265 1.38 16.59 14.80
C ARG A 265 2.10 16.97 13.50
N GLY A 266 3.32 16.51 13.30
CA GLY A 266 4.07 16.71 12.06
C GLY A 266 3.36 16.12 10.84
N VAL A 267 2.85 14.88 10.95
CA VAL A 267 2.04 14.25 9.89
C VAL A 267 0.77 15.06 9.61
N LEU A 268 0.01 15.44 10.65
CA LEU A 268 -1.18 16.28 10.51
C LEU A 268 -0.89 17.59 9.77
N ASN A 269 0.20 18.27 10.12
CA ASN A 269 0.58 19.54 9.48
C ASN A 269 0.93 19.36 8.00
N ASN A 270 1.64 18.28 7.64
CA ASN A 270 1.95 17.97 6.24
C ASN A 270 0.67 17.65 5.45
N ILE A 271 -0.25 16.84 6.01
CA ILE A 271 -1.53 16.54 5.36
C ILE A 271 -2.37 17.81 5.17
N ARG A 272 -2.40 18.73 6.15
CA ARG A 272 -3.05 20.04 6.00
C ARG A 272 -2.41 20.88 4.91
N GLY A 273 -1.08 20.83 4.77
CA GLY A 273 -0.37 21.48 3.67
C GLY A 273 -0.76 20.92 2.30
N LEU A 274 -0.86 19.59 2.18
CA LEU A 274 -1.35 18.93 0.96
C LEU A 274 -2.79 19.29 0.64
N LEU A 275 -3.64 19.39 1.67
CA LEU A 275 -5.03 19.82 1.52
C LEU A 275 -5.08 21.27 0.98
N GLY A 276 -4.35 22.20 1.59
CA GLY A 276 -4.27 23.59 1.11
C GLY A 276 -3.81 23.66 -0.34
N MET A 277 -2.72 22.96 -0.68
CA MET A 277 -2.21 22.88 -2.05
C MET A 277 -3.24 22.32 -3.05
N ALA A 278 -4.04 21.34 -2.64
CA ALA A 278 -5.07 20.76 -3.50
C ALA A 278 -6.25 21.73 -3.72
N MET A 279 -6.62 22.52 -2.70
CA MET A 279 -7.74 23.46 -2.76
C MET A 279 -7.39 24.76 -3.50
N ASP A 280 -6.13 25.22 -3.41
CA ASP A 280 -5.63 26.40 -4.15
C ASP A 280 -5.63 26.21 -5.68
N ARG A 281 -5.88 24.98 -6.17
CA ARG A 281 -5.98 24.66 -7.60
C ARG A 281 -7.29 25.15 -8.25
N GLN A 282 -8.23 25.73 -7.51
CA GLN A 282 -9.42 26.37 -8.11
C GLN A 282 -8.94 27.54 -9.00
N PRO A 283 -9.07 27.46 -10.34
CA PRO A 283 -8.98 28.66 -11.15
C PRO A 283 -10.15 29.56 -10.73
N GLN A 284 -9.90 30.86 -10.63
CA GLN A 284 -10.97 31.85 -10.80
C GLN A 284 -11.78 31.40 -12.03
N GLN A 285 -13.04 31.03 -11.82
CA GLN A 285 -13.96 30.92 -12.94
C GLN A 285 -13.98 32.31 -13.57
N ASP A 286 -13.41 32.41 -14.77
CA ASP A 286 -13.60 33.57 -15.63
C ASP A 286 -15.11 33.76 -15.78
N VAL A 287 -15.62 34.77 -15.08
CA VAL A 287 -16.95 35.33 -15.32
C VAL A 287 -16.82 36.03 -16.68
N ILE A 288 -16.94 35.26 -17.75
CA ILE A 288 -17.37 35.81 -19.04
C ILE A 288 -18.88 36.02 -18.86
N SER A 289 -19.23 37.16 -18.27
CA SER A 289 -20.56 37.72 -18.43
C SER A 289 -20.63 38.23 -19.87
N ASP A 290 -21.10 37.38 -20.78
CA ASP A 290 -21.64 37.83 -22.06
C ASP A 290 -22.92 38.62 -21.75
N SER A 291 -22.75 39.89 -21.41
CA SER A 291 -23.79 40.89 -21.61
C SER A 291 -23.72 41.31 -23.08
N GLU A 292 -24.30 40.48 -23.96
CA GLU A 292 -24.72 40.97 -25.26
C GLU A 292 -25.87 41.95 -25.04
N GLY A 293 -25.55 43.24 -25.18
CA GLY A 293 -26.53 44.27 -25.45
C GLY A 293 -27.13 44.01 -26.81
N VAL A 294 -28.46 43.89 -26.85
CA VAL A 294 -29.23 44.08 -28.07
C VAL A 294 -29.96 45.41 -27.90
N GLU A 295 -29.33 46.47 -28.43
CA GLU A 295 -30.03 47.64 -28.93
C GLU A 295 -30.44 47.33 -30.37
N ASP A 296 -31.74 47.19 -30.60
CA ASP A 296 -32.51 47.82 -31.70
C ASP A 296 -34.01 47.55 -31.52
#